data_AF-A0AAW9TND9-F1
#
_entry.id   AF-A0AAW9TND9-F1
#
_cell.length_a   1.000
_cell.length_b   1.000
_cell.length_c   1.000
_cell.angle_alpha   90.00
_cell.angle_beta   90.00
_cell.angle_gamma   90.00
#
_symmetry.space_group_name_H-M   'P 1'
#
loop_
_entity.id
_entity.type
_entity.pdbx_description
1 polymer ?
#
loop_
_entity_poly.entity_id
_entity_poly.type
_entity_poly.pdbx_seq_one_letter_code
_entity_poly.pdbx_strand_id
1 'polypeptide(L)'
;MRLKMLVASAFLALTATGCATSGVSLRPVPVLPADLRVCFDSTVPAPKPGPMTKSDVFRLIAKLKLSETEKVECGKRLIAFHDNISK
;
A
#
# COMPACT_ATOMS: atom_id res chain seq x y z
N MET A 1 8.69 23.80 -47.06
CA MET A 1 8.27 22.60 -46.28
C MET A 1 9.30 22.08 -45.27
N ARG A 2 10.61 22.38 -45.39
CA ARG A 2 11.65 21.80 -44.51
C ARG A 2 11.79 22.44 -43.11
N LEU A 3 11.39 23.70 -42.94
CA LEU A 3 11.51 24.39 -41.64
C LEU A 3 10.46 23.96 -40.61
N LYS A 4 9.25 23.58 -41.06
CA LYS A 4 8.15 23.11 -40.18
C LYS A 4 8.41 21.70 -39.61
N MET A 5 9.15 20.85 -40.32
CA MET A 5 9.51 19.50 -39.84
C MET A 5 10.54 19.52 -38.69
N LEU A 6 11.46 20.49 -38.72
CA LEU A 6 12.52 20.58 -37.70
C LEU A 6 11.98 20.99 -36.34
N VAL A 7 10.99 21.91 -36.32
CA VAL A 7 10.35 22.37 -35.08
C VAL A 7 9.57 21.23 -34.40
N ALA A 8 8.84 20.42 -35.17
CA ALA A 8 8.08 19.28 -34.64
C ALA A 8 8.98 18.21 -34.00
N SER A 9 10.21 18.04 -34.52
CA SER A 9 11.15 17.02 -34.04
C SER A 9 11.81 17.41 -32.70
N ALA A 10 11.99 18.71 -32.44
CA ALA A 10 12.55 19.19 -31.18
C ALA A 10 11.59 19.03 -29.98
N PHE A 11 10.28 19.17 -30.21
CA PHE A 11 9.28 19.01 -29.14
C PHE A 11 9.05 17.55 -28.73
N LEU A 12 9.21 16.57 -29.64
CA LEU A 12 9.16 15.15 -29.28
C LEU A 12 10.39 14.67 -28.49
N ALA A 13 11.55 15.30 -28.67
CA ALA A 13 12.76 14.93 -27.94
C ALA A 13 12.71 15.36 -26.46
N LEU A 14 12.08 16.51 -26.16
CA LEU A 14 11.97 17.00 -24.78
C LEU A 14 11.00 16.19 -23.91
N THR A 15 10.01 15.51 -24.51
CA THR A 15 9.04 14.69 -23.74
C THR A 15 9.60 13.30 -23.36
N ALA A 16 10.62 12.80 -24.08
CA ALA A 16 11.23 11.50 -23.80
C ALA A 16 12.24 11.53 -22.63
N THR A 17 12.85 12.68 -22.33
CA THR A 17 13.79 12.82 -21.20
C THR A 17 13.10 12.97 -19.85
N GLY A 18 11.78 13.22 -19.81
CA GLY A 18 11.02 13.43 -18.58
C GLY A 18 10.70 12.15 -17.78
N CYS A 19 10.77 10.96 -18.40
CA CYS A 19 10.48 9.69 -17.71
C CYS A 19 11.70 9.07 -17.00
N ALA A 20 12.92 9.54 -17.25
CA ALA A 20 14.12 8.92 -16.67
C ALA A 20 14.42 9.40 -15.23
N THR A 21 13.83 10.51 -14.78
CA THR A 21 14.12 11.13 -13.47
C THR A 21 13.06 10.87 -12.40
N SER A 22 11.87 10.40 -12.81
CA SER A 22 10.74 10.20 -11.89
C SER A 22 10.51 8.71 -11.68
N GLY A 23 11.12 8.10 -10.65
CA GLY A 23 10.60 6.79 -10.21
C GLY A 23 11.48 5.80 -9.46
N VAL A 24 12.77 6.07 -9.18
CA VAL A 24 13.57 5.15 -8.35
C VAL A 24 14.19 5.90 -7.19
N SER A 25 13.56 5.81 -6.02
CA SER A 25 14.29 6.02 -4.78
C SER A 25 15.33 4.90 -4.67
N LEU A 26 16.61 5.24 -4.81
CA LEU A 26 17.73 4.31 -4.62
C LEU A 26 17.94 3.95 -3.13
N ARG A 27 17.08 4.44 -2.24
CA ARG A 27 17.14 4.10 -0.82
C ARG A 27 16.61 2.68 -0.63
N PRO A 28 17.35 1.82 0.10
CA PRO A 28 16.84 0.52 0.50
C PRO A 28 15.49 0.69 1.19
N VAL A 29 14.48 -0.08 0.77
CA VAL A 29 13.19 -0.12 1.46
C VAL A 29 13.46 -0.70 2.85
N PRO A 30 13.10 0.01 3.94
CA PRO A 30 13.34 -0.49 5.28
C PRO A 30 12.58 -1.79 5.52
N VAL A 31 13.29 -2.77 6.09
CA VAL A 31 12.68 -4.06 6.42
C VAL A 31 11.70 -3.86 7.56
N LEU A 32 10.45 -4.26 7.36
CA LEU A 32 9.41 -4.19 8.38
C LEU A 32 9.75 -5.13 9.55
N PRO A 33 9.72 -4.65 10.81
CA PRO A 33 9.89 -5.48 12.00
C PRO A 33 8.97 -6.72 12.00
N ALA A 34 9.53 -7.89 12.33
CA ALA A 34 8.81 -9.17 12.29
C ALA A 34 7.61 -9.20 13.25
N ASP A 35 7.72 -8.52 14.38
CA ASP A 35 6.67 -8.40 15.38
C ASP A 35 5.48 -7.57 14.89
N LEU A 36 5.69 -6.58 14.00
CA LEU A 36 4.59 -5.84 13.37
C LEU A 36 3.80 -6.75 12.43
N ARG A 37 4.46 -7.62 11.66
CA ARG A 37 3.77 -8.60 10.81
C ARG A 37 2.89 -9.52 11.64
N VAL A 38 3.46 -10.11 12.69
CA VAL A 38 2.74 -11.02 13.59
C VAL A 38 1.57 -10.30 14.29
N CYS A 39 1.73 -9.01 14.61
CA CYS A 39 0.67 -8.18 15.20
C CYS A 39 -0.58 -8.08 14.30
N PHE A 40 -0.40 -8.04 12.97
CA PHE A 40 -1.51 -8.03 12.02
C PHE A 40 -2.03 -9.42 11.66
N ASP A 41 -1.18 -10.45 11.73
CA ASP A 41 -1.54 -11.84 11.41
C ASP A 41 -2.59 -12.42 12.38
N SER A 42 -2.72 -11.86 13.58
CA SER A 42 -3.58 -12.44 14.63
C SER A 42 -5.08 -12.31 14.39
N THR A 43 -5.58 -11.51 13.45
CA THR A 43 -6.94 -10.99 13.63
C THR A 43 -7.66 -10.56 12.35
N VAL A 44 -7.81 -11.44 11.37
CA VAL A 44 -8.92 -11.30 10.41
C VAL A 44 -9.75 -12.58 10.42
N PRO A 45 -10.91 -12.58 11.11
CA PRO A 45 -11.84 -13.69 11.05
C PRO A 45 -12.20 -14.02 9.61
N ALA A 46 -11.87 -15.23 9.17
CA ALA A 46 -12.25 -15.71 7.85
C ALA A 46 -13.72 -16.16 7.84
N PRO A 47 -14.44 -16.00 6.70
CA PRO A 47 -15.74 -16.63 6.52
C PRO A 47 -15.61 -18.15 6.59
N LYS A 48 -16.64 -18.82 7.10
CA LYS A 48 -16.69 -20.28 7.08
C LYS A 48 -16.78 -20.77 5.61
N PRO A 49 -16.20 -21.93 5.28
CA PRO A 49 -16.38 -22.52 3.96
C PRO A 49 -17.84 -22.91 3.74
N GLY A 50 -18.32 -22.75 2.50
CA GLY A 50 -19.67 -23.09 2.08
C GLY A 50 -20.75 -22.07 2.48
N PRO A 51 -22.05 -22.43 2.35
CA PRO A 51 -23.14 -21.51 2.60
C PRO A 51 -23.20 -20.97 4.04
N MET A 52 -23.44 -19.67 4.16
CA MET A 52 -23.63 -18.98 5.44
C MET A 52 -25.09 -18.63 5.66
N THR A 53 -25.59 -18.89 6.87
CA THR A 53 -26.89 -18.36 7.28
C THR A 53 -26.75 -16.87 7.58
N LYS A 54 -27.88 -16.15 7.63
CA LYS A 54 -27.88 -14.72 7.98
C LYS A 54 -27.25 -14.46 9.36
N SER A 55 -27.47 -15.35 10.34
CA SER A 55 -26.88 -15.23 11.67
C SER A 55 -25.37 -15.45 11.67
N ASP A 56 -24.85 -16.35 10.82
CA ASP A 56 -23.41 -16.53 10.63
C ASP A 56 -22.75 -15.25 10.10
N VAL A 57 -23.40 -14.58 9.14
CA VAL A 57 -22.91 -13.33 8.56
C VAL A 57 -22.86 -12.23 9.61
N PHE A 58 -23.91 -12.04 10.40
CA PHE A 58 -23.90 -11.05 11.48
C PHE A 58 -22.83 -11.32 12.52
N ARG A 59 -22.62 -12.58 12.87
CA ARG A 59 -21.55 -12.97 13.80
C ARG A 59 -20.17 -12.69 13.23
N LEU A 60 -19.96 -12.95 11.94
CA LEU A 60 -18.71 -12.64 11.24
C LEU A 60 -18.45 -11.14 11.24
N ILE A 61 -19.45 -10.31 10.91
CA ILE A 61 -19.34 -8.85 10.92
C ILE A 61 -18.97 -8.32 12.31
N ALA A 62 -19.61 -8.85 13.37
CA ALA A 62 -19.29 -8.45 14.74
C ALA A 62 -17.82 -8.74 15.10
N LYS A 63 -17.32 -9.93 14.74
CA LYS A 63 -15.92 -10.31 14.94
C LYS A 63 -14.96 -9.46 14.11
N LEU A 64 -15.31 -9.14 12.86
CA LEU A 64 -14.50 -8.26 12.01
C LEU A 64 -14.38 -6.87 12.63
N LYS A 65 -15.48 -6.28 13.12
CA LYS A 65 -15.44 -4.97 13.80
C LYS A 65 -14.56 -4.98 15.04
N LEU A 66 -14.63 -6.03 15.84
CA LEU A 66 -13.75 -6.20 17.00
C LEU A 66 -12.28 -6.24 16.56
N SER A 67 -11.98 -7.02 15.51
CA SER A 67 -10.63 -7.20 15.01
C SER A 67 -9.96 -5.93 14.51
N GLU A 68 -10.73 -4.95 14.02
CA GLU A 68 -10.21 -3.63 13.67
C GLU A 68 -9.76 -2.84 14.89
N THR A 69 -10.49 -2.96 16.00
CA THR A 69 -10.12 -2.33 17.28
C THR A 69 -8.85 -2.96 17.84
N GLU A 70 -8.73 -4.29 17.75
CA GLU A 70 -7.56 -5.04 18.23
C GLU A 70 -6.28 -4.70 17.44
N LYS A 71 -6.40 -4.29 16.17
CA LYS A 71 -5.26 -3.87 15.34
C LYS A 71 -4.80 -2.43 15.55
N VAL A 72 -5.53 -1.61 16.30
CA VAL A 72 -5.20 -0.18 16.47
C VAL A 72 -3.77 0.01 17.00
N GLU A 73 -3.35 -0.79 17.97
CA GLU A 73 -1.99 -0.72 18.52
C GLU A 73 -0.93 -1.17 17.50
N CYS A 74 -1.22 -2.18 16.68
CA CYS A 74 -0.35 -2.58 15.57
C CYS A 74 -0.19 -1.43 14.56
N GLY A 75 -1.29 -0.75 14.22
CA GLY A 75 -1.32 0.41 13.32
C GLY A 75 -0.50 1.59 13.86
N LYS A 76 -0.66 1.95 15.14
CA LYS A 76 0.13 3.01 15.78
C LYS A 76 1.63 2.72 15.69
N ARG A 77 2.03 1.48 15.93
CA ARG A 77 3.45 1.06 15.85
C ARG A 77 3.98 1.07 14.43
N LEU A 78 3.16 0.70 13.45
CA LEU A 78 3.51 0.80 12.03
C LEU A 78 3.71 2.27 11.60
N ILE A 79 2.84 3.17 12.02
CA ILE A 79 2.98 4.61 11.78
C ILE A 79 4.30 5.11 12.39
N ALA A 80 4.55 4.79 13.66
CA ALA A 80 5.79 5.19 14.34
C ALA A 80 7.06 4.65 13.65
N PHE A 81 7.02 3.43 13.12
CA PHE A 81 8.11 2.88 12.30
C PHE A 81 8.35 3.73 11.05
N HIS A 82 7.28 4.04 10.30
CA HIS A 82 7.37 4.87 9.10
C HIS A 82 7.85 6.30 9.39
N ASP A 83 7.38 6.91 10.47
CA ASP A 83 7.79 8.24 10.90
C ASP A 83 9.28 8.28 11.27
N ASN A 84 9.82 7.19 11.82
CA ASN A 84 11.23 7.10 12.20
C ASN A 84 12.16 6.95 10.98
N ILE A 85 11.76 6.18 9.96
CA ILE A 85 12.57 5.98 8.74
C ILE A 85 12.43 7.12 7.71
N SER A 86 11.42 7.98 7.87
CA SER A 86 11.19 9.14 7.00
C SER A 86 11.90 10.42 7.47
N LYS A 87 12.49 10.40 8.67
CA LYS A 87 13.37 11.44 9.20
C LYS A 87 14.82 11.18 8.79
#